data_AF-A0A5H2QC85-F1
#
_entry.id   AF-A0A5H2QC85-F1
#
_cell.length_a   1.000
_cell.length_b   1.000
_cell.length_c   1.000
_cell.angle_alpha   90.00
_cell.angle_beta   90.00
_cell.angle_gamma   90.00
#
_symmetry.space_group_name_H-M   'P 1'
#
loop_
_entity.id
_entity.type
_entity.pdbx_description
1 polymer ?
#
loop_
_entity_poly.entity_id
_entity_poly.type
_entity_poly.pdbx_seq_one_letter_code
_entity_poly.pdbx_strand_id
1 'polypeptide(L)'
;MERLQAIYLVDNLIDITECHSATAMSFKIYRAKYLKAPIPVLTQEQREFVSPAYFGGATEYYELRSENLYHYDVNSMYPAMMVQDRLPILPVGKIGPIKDWKSFYGYVECKVECPLDFQTPILPCKHEGKTIYPTGTWLGTYFSEHVKLAESLGYTITPLRGLQFRAGSPFNSYIQDFYHTKSTTKDAALKGISKLHLNTL
;
A
#
# COMPACT_ATOMS: atom_id res chain seq x y z
N MET A 1 16.56 -28.27 -5.59
CA MET A 1 15.11 -28.48 -5.42
C MET A 1 14.80 -29.05 -4.04
N GLU A 2 15.39 -30.19 -3.67
CA GLU A 2 15.10 -30.91 -2.40
C GLU A 2 15.27 -30.06 -1.13
N ARG A 3 16.38 -29.31 -0.98
CA ARG A 3 16.62 -28.46 0.21
C ARG A 3 15.58 -27.36 0.39
N LEU A 4 15.12 -26.75 -0.70
CA LEU A 4 14.15 -25.67 -0.64
C LEU A 4 12.76 -26.22 -0.29
N GLN A 5 12.38 -27.31 -0.95
CA GLN A 5 11.13 -28.01 -0.68
C GLN A 5 11.05 -28.47 0.78
N ALA A 6 12.16 -28.94 1.35
CA ALA A 6 12.25 -29.28 2.78
C ALA A 6 11.97 -28.07 3.69
N ILE A 7 12.56 -26.90 3.42
CA ILE A 7 12.32 -25.67 4.21
C ILE A 7 10.83 -25.26 4.17
N TYR A 8 10.19 -25.31 3.01
CA TYR A 8 8.78 -24.94 2.90
C TYR A 8 7.82 -25.96 3.51
N LEU A 9 8.09 -27.25 3.33
CA LEU A 9 7.29 -28.32 3.94
C LEU A 9 7.43 -28.31 5.46
N VAL A 10 8.65 -28.13 5.99
CA VAL A 10 8.93 -28.21 7.43
C VAL A 10 8.59 -26.91 8.16
N ASP A 11 9.03 -25.75 7.65
CA ASP A 11 8.94 -24.48 8.40
C ASP A 11 7.68 -23.66 8.09
N ASN A 12 7.04 -23.93 6.95
CA ASN A 12 5.87 -23.18 6.46
C ASN A 12 4.64 -24.06 6.19
N LEU A 13 4.74 -25.38 6.40
CA LEU A 13 3.66 -26.36 6.21
C LEU A 13 3.00 -26.27 4.82
N ILE A 14 3.77 -25.93 3.79
CA ILE A 14 3.25 -25.71 2.42
C ILE A 14 4.04 -26.53 1.42
N ASP A 15 3.29 -27.28 0.60
CA ASP A 15 3.85 -27.89 -0.60
C ASP A 15 3.94 -26.84 -1.71
N ILE A 16 5.17 -26.51 -2.09
CA ILE A 16 5.46 -25.55 -3.16
C ILE A 16 5.02 -26.06 -4.54
N THR A 17 4.88 -27.37 -4.73
CA THR A 17 4.43 -27.96 -6.01
C THR A 17 2.95 -27.67 -6.29
N GLU A 18 2.17 -27.40 -5.24
CA GLU A 18 0.78 -26.95 -5.33
C GLU A 18 0.64 -25.43 -5.53
N CYS A 19 1.75 -24.70 -5.67
CA CYS A 19 1.75 -23.25 -5.83
C CYS A 19 2.15 -22.87 -7.25
N HIS A 20 1.18 -22.41 -8.05
CA HIS A 20 1.41 -22.02 -9.45
C HIS A 20 2.17 -20.70 -9.62
N SER A 21 2.31 -19.90 -8.56
CA SER A 21 3.04 -18.63 -8.60
C SER A 21 3.62 -18.26 -7.24
N ALA A 22 4.62 -17.38 -7.23
CA ALA A 22 5.20 -16.84 -6.01
C ALA A 22 4.19 -16.06 -5.15
N THR A 23 3.24 -15.37 -5.79
CA THR A 23 2.12 -14.70 -5.12
C THR A 23 1.21 -15.72 -4.43
N ALA A 24 0.82 -16.80 -5.12
CA ALA A 24 -0.02 -17.84 -4.54
C ALA A 24 0.67 -18.49 -3.33
N MET A 25 1.96 -18.75 -3.43
CA MET A 25 2.77 -19.27 -2.33
C MET A 25 2.82 -18.29 -1.15
N SER A 26 3.14 -17.02 -1.39
CA SER A 26 3.20 -15.96 -0.36
C SER A 26 1.87 -15.81 0.38
N PHE A 27 0.77 -15.78 -0.36
CA PHE A 27 -0.57 -15.62 0.19
C PHE A 27 -1.02 -16.87 0.97
N LYS A 28 -0.72 -18.08 0.48
CA LYS A 28 -0.96 -19.33 1.22
C LYS A 28 -0.21 -19.34 2.56
N ILE A 29 1.08 -19.00 2.56
CA ILE A 29 1.90 -18.89 3.76
C ILE A 29 1.29 -17.89 4.74
N TYR A 30 0.96 -16.69 4.25
CA TYR A 30 0.36 -15.64 5.06
C TYR A 30 -0.94 -16.11 5.73
N ARG A 31 -1.85 -16.74 4.96
CA ARG A 31 -3.12 -17.23 5.49
C ARG A 31 -2.98 -18.38 6.48
N ALA A 32 -2.05 -19.30 6.23
CA ALA A 32 -1.86 -20.48 7.07
C ALA A 32 -1.18 -20.16 8.40
N LYS A 33 -0.18 -19.27 8.40
CA LYS A 33 0.71 -19.04 9.55
C LYS A 33 0.56 -17.68 10.23
N TYR A 34 0.18 -16.64 9.49
CA TYR A 34 0.27 -15.25 9.98
C TYR A 34 -1.07 -14.54 10.14
N LEU A 35 -2.11 -14.96 9.42
CA LEU A 35 -3.43 -14.34 9.47
C LEU A 35 -4.16 -14.71 10.77
N LYS A 36 -4.14 -13.80 11.75
CA LYS A 36 -4.76 -13.99 13.07
C LYS A 36 -6.27 -13.79 13.09
N ALA A 37 -6.78 -12.93 12.22
CA ALA A 37 -8.20 -12.60 12.11
C ALA A 37 -8.61 -12.45 10.64
N PRO A 38 -9.84 -12.81 10.27
CA PRO A 38 -10.32 -12.64 8.90
C PRO A 38 -10.26 -11.18 8.44
N ILE A 39 -9.74 -10.94 7.24
CA ILE A 39 -9.88 -9.65 6.55
C ILE A 39 -11.26 -9.63 5.90
N PRO A 40 -12.13 -8.66 6.23
CA PRO A 40 -13.49 -8.61 5.70
C PRO A 40 -13.48 -8.34 4.19
N VAL A 41 -14.43 -8.94 3.48
CA VAL A 41 -14.66 -8.65 2.07
C VAL A 41 -15.56 -7.42 1.98
N LEU A 42 -15.11 -6.40 1.26
CA LEU A 42 -15.90 -5.20 1.00
C LEU A 42 -17.13 -5.53 0.15
N THR A 43 -18.24 -4.84 0.42
CA THR A 43 -19.40 -4.86 -0.48
C THR A 43 -19.04 -4.27 -1.85
N GLN A 44 -19.87 -4.51 -2.87
CA GLN A 44 -19.66 -3.92 -4.18
C GLN A 44 -19.59 -2.39 -4.10
N GLU A 45 -20.53 -1.76 -3.40
CA GLU A 45 -20.57 -0.30 -3.19
C GLU A 45 -19.28 0.21 -2.52
N GLN A 46 -18.82 -0.45 -1.46
CA GLN A 46 -17.57 -0.08 -0.77
C GLN A 46 -16.35 -0.24 -1.68
N ARG A 47 -16.29 -1.31 -2.47
CA ARG A 47 -15.20 -1.57 -3.42
C ARG A 47 -15.16 -0.50 -4.51
N GLU A 48 -16.30 -0.16 -5.10
CA GLU A 48 -16.43 0.88 -6.11
C GLU A 48 -16.07 2.26 -5.55
N PHE A 49 -16.36 2.50 -4.27
CA PHE A 49 -15.95 3.74 -3.60
C PHE A 49 -14.44 3.84 -3.38
N VAL A 50 -13.77 2.77 -2.93
CA VAL A 50 -12.34 2.81 -2.61
C VAL A 50 -11.42 2.60 -3.82
N SER A 51 -11.89 1.92 -4.87
CA SER A 51 -11.06 1.56 -6.03
C SER A 51 -10.42 2.76 -6.75
N PRO A 52 -11.04 3.95 -6.86
CA PRO A 52 -10.39 5.11 -7.49
C PRO A 52 -9.19 5.62 -6.69
N ALA A 53 -9.09 5.29 -5.40
CA ALA A 53 -7.95 5.64 -4.55
C ALA A 53 -6.75 4.70 -4.72
N TYR A 54 -6.87 3.66 -5.56
CA TYR A 54 -5.78 2.73 -5.83
C TYR A 54 -4.85 3.28 -6.91
N PHE A 55 -3.70 3.80 -6.47
CA PHE A 55 -2.64 4.32 -7.32
C PHE A 55 -1.38 3.43 -7.22
N GLY A 56 -0.64 3.36 -8.33
CA GLY A 56 0.67 2.71 -8.36
C GLY A 56 1.78 3.61 -7.80
N GLY A 57 3.03 3.27 -8.09
CA GLY A 57 4.17 4.12 -7.76
C GLY A 57 4.08 5.50 -8.41
N ALA A 58 4.56 6.52 -7.69
CA ALA A 58 4.74 7.86 -8.21
C ALA A 58 5.99 7.93 -9.09
N THR A 59 5.83 8.33 -10.35
CA THR A 59 6.93 8.57 -11.28
C THR A 59 6.64 9.86 -12.01
N GLU A 60 7.49 10.86 -11.80
CA GLU A 60 7.36 12.19 -12.43
C GLU A 60 8.66 12.57 -13.14
N TYR A 61 8.52 13.40 -14.18
CA TYR A 61 9.67 13.99 -14.88
C TYR A 61 9.82 15.45 -14.43
N TYR A 62 11.03 15.81 -14.00
CA TYR A 62 11.35 17.20 -13.63
C TYR A 62 12.26 17.84 -14.68
N GLU A 63 13.28 17.10 -15.12
CA GLU A 63 14.23 17.54 -16.13
C GLU A 63 14.49 16.41 -17.14
N LEU A 64 14.69 16.77 -18.42
CA LEU A 64 14.98 15.80 -19.47
C LEU A 64 16.43 15.29 -19.42
N ARG A 65 17.36 16.10 -18.89
CA ARG A 65 18.78 15.81 -18.77
C ARG A 65 19.35 16.54 -17.57
N SER A 66 20.13 15.82 -16.77
CA SER A 66 20.90 16.40 -15.67
C SER A 66 22.19 15.58 -15.49
N GLU A 67 23.22 16.21 -14.95
CA GLU A 67 24.53 15.59 -14.70
C GLU A 67 24.84 15.63 -13.19
N ASN A 68 25.74 14.76 -12.72
CA ASN A 68 26.18 14.70 -11.32
C ASN A 68 25.03 14.50 -10.30
N LEU A 69 24.13 13.56 -10.59
CA LEU A 69 22.98 13.26 -9.74
C LEU A 69 23.30 12.27 -8.61
N TYR A 70 22.51 12.35 -7.54
CA TYR A 70 22.48 11.37 -6.46
C TYR A 70 21.28 10.43 -6.64
N HIS A 71 21.49 9.13 -6.45
CA HIS A 71 20.42 8.12 -6.49
C HIS A 71 20.20 7.54 -5.08
N TYR A 72 18.97 7.67 -4.58
CA TYR A 72 18.54 7.16 -3.29
C TYR A 72 17.43 6.13 -3.49
N ASP A 73 17.52 5.00 -2.81
CA ASP A 73 16.53 3.92 -2.86
C ASP A 73 16.10 3.53 -1.45
N VAL A 74 14.79 3.41 -1.23
CA VAL A 74 14.21 3.02 0.05
C VAL A 74 14.25 1.50 0.16
N ASN A 75 14.97 1.02 1.17
CA ASN A 75 15.08 -0.41 1.44
C ASN A 75 13.72 -1.05 1.73
N SER A 76 13.18 -1.78 0.74
CA SER A 76 11.92 -2.52 0.86
C SER A 76 10.73 -1.62 1.22
N MET A 77 10.51 -0.57 0.44
CA MET A 77 9.46 0.45 0.66
C MET A 77 8.07 -0.12 1.02
N TYR A 78 7.49 -0.98 0.18
CA TYR A 78 6.16 -1.55 0.45
C TYR A 78 6.12 -2.38 1.75
N PRO A 79 7.04 -3.34 1.96
CA PRO A 79 7.17 -4.02 3.26
C PRO A 79 7.30 -3.07 4.45
N ALA A 80 8.09 -2.01 4.34
CA ALA A 80 8.26 -1.03 5.42
C ALA A 80 6.93 -0.33 5.77
N MET A 81 6.11 -0.02 4.75
CA MET A 81 4.76 0.52 4.96
C MET A 81 3.79 -0.51 5.56
N MET A 82 3.93 -1.79 5.19
CA MET A 82 3.07 -2.87 5.69
C MET A 82 3.25 -3.20 7.18
N VAL A 83 4.37 -2.78 7.78
CA VAL A 83 4.66 -2.95 9.22
C VAL A 83 4.11 -1.79 10.06
N GLN A 84 3.60 -0.73 9.43
CA GLN A 84 3.01 0.38 10.18
C GLN A 84 1.71 -0.06 10.86
N ASP A 85 1.52 0.31 12.13
CA ASP A 85 0.35 -0.07 12.93
C ASP A 85 -0.96 0.66 12.56
N ARG A 86 -1.04 1.13 11.31
CA ARG A 86 -2.11 2.01 10.82
C ARG A 86 -2.45 1.70 9.37
N LEU A 87 -2.76 0.44 9.05
CA LEU A 87 -3.40 0.08 7.78
C LEU A 87 -4.93 0.06 7.95
N PRO A 88 -5.73 0.51 6.97
CA PRO A 88 -7.19 0.46 7.05
C PRO A 88 -7.71 -0.96 6.82
N ILE A 89 -8.08 -1.69 7.88
CA ILE A 89 -8.40 -3.13 7.81
C ILE A 89 -9.91 -3.42 7.80
N LEU A 90 -10.68 -2.72 8.64
CA LEU A 90 -12.10 -3.02 8.84
C LEU A 90 -12.96 -1.80 8.51
N PRO A 91 -13.81 -1.83 7.47
CA PRO A 91 -14.74 -0.74 7.22
C PRO A 91 -15.74 -0.59 8.38
N VAL A 92 -16.07 0.65 8.71
CA VAL A 92 -16.98 1.02 9.79
C VAL A 92 -18.18 1.74 9.18
N GLY A 93 -19.35 1.13 9.31
CA GLY A 93 -20.60 1.73 8.83
C GLY A 93 -20.73 1.75 7.31
N LYS A 94 -21.44 2.78 6.81
CA LYS A 94 -21.72 3.00 5.40
C LYS A 94 -20.97 4.22 4.89
N ILE A 95 -20.83 4.33 3.57
CA ILE A 95 -20.35 5.55 2.93
C ILE A 95 -21.32 6.68 3.27
N GLY A 96 -20.81 7.82 3.71
CA GLY A 96 -21.67 8.91 4.14
C GLY A 96 -20.91 10.19 4.48
N PRO A 97 -21.62 11.20 4.98
CA PRO A 97 -21.01 12.48 5.35
C PRO A 97 -19.98 12.29 6.47
N ILE A 98 -18.88 13.05 6.38
CA ILE A 98 -17.81 13.04 7.37
C ILE A 98 -18.15 14.07 8.46
N LYS A 99 -18.36 13.59 9.68
CA LYS A 99 -18.72 14.46 10.82
C LYS A 99 -17.55 15.28 11.35
N ASP A 100 -16.39 14.65 11.45
CA ASP A 100 -15.15 15.28 11.92
C ASP A 100 -14.00 14.85 11.01
N TRP A 101 -13.55 15.79 10.17
CA TRP A 101 -12.47 15.57 9.22
C TRP A 101 -11.14 15.25 9.91
N LYS A 102 -10.84 15.91 11.03
CA LYS A 102 -9.54 15.78 11.70
C LYS A 102 -9.33 14.37 12.25
N SER A 103 -10.37 13.80 12.85
CA SER A 103 -10.34 12.43 13.39
C SER A 103 -10.73 11.34 12.39
N PHE A 104 -11.26 11.70 11.21
CA PHE A 104 -11.66 10.73 10.20
C PHE A 104 -10.48 9.90 9.71
N TYR A 105 -10.63 8.57 9.69
CA TYR A 105 -9.62 7.65 9.22
C TYR A 105 -10.27 6.63 8.30
N GLY A 106 -9.83 6.59 7.04
CA GLY A 106 -10.43 5.76 5.99
C GLY A 106 -10.24 6.37 4.61
N TYR A 107 -11.18 6.11 3.71
CA TYR A 107 -11.16 6.66 2.35
C TYR A 107 -12.18 7.79 2.23
N VAL A 108 -11.80 8.87 1.55
CA VAL A 108 -12.59 10.10 1.41
C VAL A 108 -12.68 10.49 -0.06
N GLU A 109 -13.88 10.82 -0.51
CA GLU A 109 -14.11 11.57 -1.73
C GLU A 109 -14.10 13.06 -1.36
N CYS A 110 -13.25 13.84 -2.01
CA CYS A 110 -13.09 15.26 -1.72
C CYS A 110 -12.85 16.07 -3.00
N LYS A 111 -13.20 17.36 -2.92
CA LYS A 111 -12.67 18.37 -3.82
C LYS A 111 -11.29 18.77 -3.34
N VAL A 112 -10.32 18.72 -4.24
CA VAL A 112 -8.92 19.07 -4.02
C VAL A 112 -8.61 20.35 -4.77
N GLU A 113 -7.93 21.28 -4.11
CA GLU A 113 -7.41 22.50 -4.71
C GLU A 113 -5.92 22.61 -4.37
N CYS A 114 -5.08 22.32 -5.36
CA CYS A 114 -3.63 22.44 -5.31
C CYS A 114 -3.21 23.80 -5.89
N PRO A 115 -2.33 24.56 -5.20
CA PRO A 115 -1.76 25.79 -5.75
C PRO A 115 -1.11 25.53 -7.12
N LEU A 116 -1.21 26.52 -8.03
CA LEU A 116 -0.72 26.37 -9.41
C LEU A 116 0.81 26.42 -9.51
N ASP A 117 1.48 27.01 -8.53
CA ASP A 117 2.93 27.16 -8.40
C ASP A 117 3.59 26.03 -7.61
N PHE A 118 2.82 25.00 -7.24
CA PHE A 118 3.30 23.86 -6.47
C PHE A 118 4.27 23.00 -7.28
N GLN A 119 5.54 22.96 -6.87
CA GLN A 119 6.62 22.33 -7.64
C GLN A 119 6.55 20.79 -7.65
N THR A 120 5.98 20.19 -6.61
CA THR A 120 5.96 18.73 -6.47
C THR A 120 4.61 18.28 -5.93
N PRO A 121 3.56 18.25 -6.78
CA PRO A 121 2.24 17.83 -6.33
C PRO A 121 2.27 16.38 -5.84
N ILE A 122 1.56 16.08 -4.75
CA ILE A 122 1.63 14.76 -4.09
C ILE A 122 0.36 13.93 -4.26
N LEU A 123 -0.76 14.56 -4.66
CA LEU A 123 -2.02 13.86 -4.85
C LEU A 123 -2.19 13.47 -6.33
N PRO A 124 -2.23 12.16 -6.64
CA PRO A 124 -2.40 11.71 -8.01
C PRO A 124 -3.85 11.88 -8.48
N CYS A 125 -4.05 11.98 -9.79
CA CYS A 125 -5.34 11.78 -10.42
C CYS A 125 -5.22 10.83 -11.62
N LYS A 126 -6.34 10.23 -12.02
CA LYS A 126 -6.43 9.47 -13.26
C LYS A 126 -6.88 10.40 -14.38
N HIS A 127 -6.05 10.58 -15.39
CA HIS A 127 -6.36 11.36 -16.58
C HIS A 127 -6.02 10.54 -17.81
N GLU A 128 -7.00 10.30 -18.69
CA GLU A 128 -6.84 9.53 -19.94
C GLU A 128 -6.14 8.16 -19.74
N GLY A 129 -6.51 7.45 -18.67
CA GLY A 129 -5.94 6.13 -18.34
C GLY A 129 -4.54 6.17 -17.70
N LYS A 130 -3.95 7.36 -17.52
CA LYS A 130 -2.65 7.56 -16.89
C LYS A 130 -2.80 8.11 -15.47
N THR A 131 -1.83 7.82 -14.61
CA THR A 131 -1.68 8.50 -13.32
C THR A 131 -0.83 9.75 -13.56
N ILE A 132 -1.31 10.91 -13.14
CA ILE A 132 -0.56 12.18 -13.17
C ILE A 132 -0.65 12.85 -11.79
N TYR A 133 0.27 13.76 -11.47
CA TYR A 133 0.24 14.57 -10.24
C TYR A 133 0.02 16.05 -10.59
N PRO A 134 -1.24 16.49 -10.78
CA PRO A 134 -1.53 17.82 -11.32
C PRO A 134 -1.57 18.91 -10.22
N THR A 135 -1.52 20.16 -10.68
CA THR A 135 -1.98 21.32 -9.91
C THR A 135 -3.41 21.72 -10.30
N GLY A 136 -4.04 22.64 -9.57
CA GLY A 136 -5.39 23.13 -9.84
C GLY A 136 -6.47 22.42 -9.05
N THR A 137 -7.67 22.28 -9.64
CA THR A 137 -8.86 21.80 -8.93
C THR A 137 -9.43 20.54 -9.56
N TRP A 138 -9.73 19.53 -8.74
CA TRP A 138 -10.40 18.31 -9.20
C TRP A 138 -11.17 17.61 -8.08
N LEU A 139 -11.94 16.59 -8.45
CA LEU A 139 -12.56 15.64 -7.53
C LEU A 139 -11.76 14.35 -7.52
N GLY A 140 -11.55 13.76 -6.35
CA GLY A 140 -10.88 12.48 -6.23
C GLY A 140 -11.20 11.75 -4.94
N THR A 141 -10.94 10.45 -4.95
CA THR A 141 -11.03 9.60 -3.76
C THR A 141 -9.65 9.18 -3.31
N TYR A 142 -9.36 9.33 -2.02
CA TYR A 142 -8.04 9.13 -1.46
C TYR A 142 -8.09 8.49 -0.08
N PHE A 143 -6.97 7.94 0.36
CA PHE A 143 -6.78 7.63 1.77
C PHE A 143 -6.64 8.93 2.58
N SER A 144 -7.45 9.06 3.62
CA SER A 144 -7.55 10.26 4.46
C SER A 144 -6.21 10.82 4.94
N GLU A 145 -5.29 9.96 5.41
CA GLU A 145 -3.99 10.43 5.92
C GLU A 145 -3.13 11.06 4.81
N HIS A 146 -3.28 10.62 3.56
CA HIS A 146 -2.58 11.22 2.43
C HIS A 146 -3.13 12.61 2.10
N VAL A 147 -4.45 12.78 2.22
CA VAL A 147 -5.13 14.07 2.01
C VAL A 147 -4.80 15.04 3.14
N LYS A 148 -4.74 14.59 4.39
CA LYS A 148 -4.32 15.42 5.53
C LYS A 148 -2.87 15.89 5.38
N LEU A 149 -1.98 15.04 4.86
CA LEU A 149 -0.63 15.44 4.50
C LEU A 149 -0.67 16.55 3.44
N ALA A 150 -1.45 16.39 2.37
CA ALA A 150 -1.59 17.43 1.34
C ALA A 150 -2.12 18.75 1.92
N GLU A 151 -3.14 18.69 2.77
CA GLU A 151 -3.67 19.87 3.47
C GLU A 151 -2.58 20.58 4.30
N SER A 152 -1.74 19.81 5.02
CA SER A 152 -0.62 20.37 5.79
C SER A 152 0.46 21.03 4.91
N LEU A 153 0.52 20.69 3.62
CA LEU A 153 1.43 21.26 2.64
C LEU A 153 0.83 22.46 1.88
N GLY A 154 -0.40 22.87 2.18
CA GLY A 154 -1.04 24.06 1.61
C GLY A 154 -2.13 23.77 0.57
N TYR A 155 -2.55 22.51 0.40
CA TYR A 155 -3.74 22.19 -0.38
C TYR A 155 -4.99 22.65 0.37
N THR A 156 -6.01 23.11 -0.36
CA THR A 156 -7.35 23.28 0.21
C THR A 156 -8.19 22.06 -0.11
N ILE A 157 -8.76 21.43 0.92
CA ILE A 157 -9.53 20.19 0.82
C ILE A 157 -10.96 20.44 1.27
N THR A 158 -11.94 20.01 0.47
CA THR A 158 -13.35 19.96 0.87
C THR A 158 -13.84 18.51 0.88
N PRO A 159 -13.93 17.85 2.05
CA PRO A 159 -14.45 16.49 2.16
C PRO A 159 -15.94 16.44 1.80
N LEU A 160 -16.34 15.46 0.97
CA LEU A 160 -17.74 15.29 0.55
C LEU A 160 -18.40 14.11 1.28
N ARG A 161 -17.80 12.94 1.17
CA ARG A 161 -18.24 11.71 1.83
C ARG A 161 -17.07 10.77 2.05
N GLY A 162 -17.22 9.83 2.97
CA GLY A 162 -16.15 8.90 3.31
C GLY A 162 -16.66 7.55 3.76
N LEU A 163 -15.77 6.56 3.64
CA LEU A 163 -15.89 5.25 4.26
C LEU A 163 -14.84 5.14 5.36
N GLN A 164 -15.28 5.11 6.61
CA GLN A 164 -14.39 5.02 7.76
C GLN A 164 -13.82 3.60 7.90
N PHE A 165 -12.59 3.48 8.39
CA PHE A 165 -11.95 2.21 8.69
C PHE A 165 -11.43 2.17 10.13
N ARG A 166 -11.23 0.98 10.67
CA ARG A 166 -10.34 0.75 11.82
C ARG A 166 -8.94 0.41 11.34
N ALA A 167 -7.96 1.01 12.00
CA ALA A 167 -6.55 0.70 11.81
C ALA A 167 -6.20 -0.71 12.33
N GLY A 168 -5.19 -1.32 11.73
CA GLY A 168 -4.60 -2.57 12.19
C GLY A 168 -3.25 -2.84 11.51
N SER A 169 -2.61 -3.94 11.92
CA SER A 169 -1.22 -4.29 11.55
C SER A 169 -1.11 -5.77 11.13
N PRO A 170 -1.93 -6.23 10.16
CA PRO A 170 -2.12 -7.67 9.93
C PRO A 170 -0.87 -8.34 9.33
N PHE A 171 0.06 -7.57 8.78
CA PHE A 171 1.25 -8.08 8.08
C PHE A 171 2.54 -8.05 8.92
N ASN A 172 2.55 -7.46 10.12
CA ASN A 172 3.79 -7.21 10.89
C ASN A 172 4.64 -8.47 11.04
N SER A 173 4.08 -9.57 11.53
CA SER A 173 4.82 -10.81 11.77
C SER A 173 5.35 -11.43 10.47
N TYR A 174 4.55 -11.41 9.39
CA TYR A 174 5.00 -11.92 8.09
C TYR A 174 6.20 -11.13 7.57
N ILE A 175 6.10 -9.80 7.57
CA ILE A 175 7.16 -8.95 7.05
C ILE A 175 8.41 -9.05 7.91
N GLN A 176 8.28 -9.08 9.24
CA GLN A 176 9.42 -9.22 10.16
C GLN A 176 10.20 -10.51 9.91
N ASP A 177 9.53 -11.66 9.76
CA ASP A 177 10.18 -12.96 9.57
C ASP A 177 10.96 -13.03 8.24
N PHE A 178 10.31 -12.63 7.13
CA PHE A 178 10.97 -12.65 5.82
C PHE A 178 12.03 -11.56 5.68
N TYR A 179 11.85 -10.39 6.30
CA TYR A 179 12.87 -9.34 6.32
C TYR A 179 14.09 -9.75 7.16
N HIS A 180 13.87 -10.37 8.32
CA HIS A 180 14.95 -10.93 9.15
C HIS A 180 15.76 -11.95 8.36
N THR A 181 15.10 -12.90 7.69
CA THR A 181 15.77 -13.90 6.85
C THR A 181 16.57 -13.24 5.72
N LYS A 182 15.96 -12.29 4.98
CA LYS A 182 16.61 -11.53 3.90
C LYS A 182 17.86 -10.77 4.36
N SER A 183 17.86 -10.24 5.58
CA SER A 183 18.93 -9.37 6.11
C SER A 183 20.08 -10.13 6.76
N THR A 184 19.81 -11.32 7.31
CA THR A 184 20.81 -12.09 8.09
C THR A 184 21.44 -13.24 7.31
N THR A 185 20.74 -13.80 6.31
CA THR A 185 21.23 -14.97 5.59
C THR A 185 22.41 -14.64 4.66
N LYS A 186 23.39 -15.55 4.61
CA LYS A 186 24.48 -15.53 3.62
C LYS A 186 24.14 -16.32 2.35
N ASP A 187 23.05 -17.11 2.37
CA ASP A 187 22.61 -17.91 1.23
C ASP A 187 21.84 -17.03 0.23
N ALA A 188 22.41 -16.88 -0.97
CA ALA A 188 21.85 -16.02 -2.01
C ALA A 188 20.45 -16.46 -2.48
N ALA A 189 20.17 -17.77 -2.49
CA ALA A 189 18.87 -18.28 -2.89
C ALA A 189 17.80 -17.94 -1.85
N LEU A 190 18.10 -18.18 -0.57
CA LEU A 190 17.20 -17.81 0.53
C LEU A 190 16.95 -16.30 0.57
N LYS A 191 18.00 -15.49 0.38
CA LYS A 191 17.85 -14.03 0.30
C LYS A 191 16.93 -13.60 -0.84
N GLY A 192 17.10 -14.17 -2.03
CA GLY A 192 16.28 -13.88 -3.20
C GLY A 192 14.82 -14.24 -2.97
N ILE A 193 14.58 -15.41 -2.37
CA ILE A 193 13.25 -15.92 -2.08
C ILE A 193 12.55 -15.11 -0.98
N SER A 194 13.24 -14.76 0.11
CA SER A 194 12.69 -13.88 1.14
C SER A 194 12.36 -12.50 0.56
N LYS A 195 13.20 -11.96 -0.33
CA LYS A 195 12.87 -10.72 -1.06
C LYS A 195 11.62 -10.87 -1.92
N LEU A 196 11.44 -12.01 -2.58
CA LEU A 196 10.26 -12.29 -3.39
C LEU A 196 8.99 -12.30 -2.52
N HIS A 197 9.00 -13.04 -1.40
CA HIS A 197 7.89 -13.07 -0.45
C HIS A 197 7.46 -11.70 0.05
N LEU A 198 8.42 -10.84 0.39
CA LEU A 198 8.15 -9.48 0.83
C LEU A 198 7.44 -8.63 -0.25
N ASN A 199 7.73 -8.87 -1.53
CA ASN A 199 7.22 -8.05 -2.63
C ASN A 199 5.97 -8.64 -3.31
N THR A 200 5.66 -9.92 -3.09
CA THR A 200 4.57 -10.63 -3.77
C THR A 200 3.41 -11.01 -2.88
N LEU A 201 3.45 -10.65 -1.58
CA LEU A 201 2.28 -10.74 -0.70
C LEU A 201 1.26 -9.65 -1.05
#